data_AF-A0A954Y3A1-F1
#
_entry.id   AF-A0A954Y3A1-F1
#
_cell.length_a   1.000
_cell.length_b   1.000
_cell.length_c   1.000
_cell.angle_alpha   90.00
_cell.angle_beta   90.00
_cell.angle_gamma   90.00
#
_symmetry.space_group_name_H-M   'P 1'
#
loop_
_entity.id
_entity.type
_entity.pdbx_description
1 polymer ?
#
loop_
_entity_poly.entity_id
_entity_poly.type
_entity_poly.pdbx_seq_one_letter_code
_entity_poly.pdbx_strand_id
1 'polypeptide(L)' 'HRKPGYDPVEMYFDPATRGISLDATLVKGSHGAPAVDPTQRTVLLSSQRGVFVERETADVDVADIVLRQFGI' A
#
# COMPACT_ATOMS: atom_id res chain seq x y z
N HIS A 1 11.02 4.28 -7.86
CA HIS A 1 11.53 3.96 -6.51
C HIS A 1 13.05 3.80 -6.54
N ARG A 2 13.83 4.75 -6.02
CA ARG A 2 15.30 4.62 -5.82
C ARG A 2 15.66 4.76 -4.33
N LYS A 3 14.88 4.12 -3.46
CA LYS A 3 15.29 3.99 -2.06
C LYS A 3 16.25 2.80 -1.98
N PRO A 4 17.37 2.88 -1.24
CA PRO A 4 18.16 1.69 -0.94
C PRO A 4 17.21 0.63 -0.38
N GLY A 5 17.19 -0.56 -1.00
CA GLY A 5 16.46 -1.68 -0.44
C GLY A 5 17.14 -2.08 0.88
N TYR A 6 16.36 -2.32 1.91
CA TYR A 6 16.83 -2.99 3.12
C TYR A 6 16.18 -4.37 3.18
N ASP A 7 16.84 -5.35 3.81
CA ASP A 7 16.23 -6.65 4.04
C ASP A 7 15.25 -6.54 5.22
N PRO A 8 13.93 -6.82 5.04
CA PRO A 8 12.97 -6.69 6.12
C PRO A 8 13.28 -7.53 7.38
N VAL A 9 14.05 -8.62 7.26
CA VAL A 9 14.46 -9.39 8.45
C VAL A 9 15.45 -8.62 9.35
N GLU A 10 16.12 -7.58 8.85
CA GLU A 10 16.98 -6.70 9.66
C GLU A 10 16.22 -6.03 10.82
N MET A 11 14.90 -5.87 10.69
CA MET A 11 14.04 -5.34 11.76
C MET A 11 13.84 -6.32 12.92
N TYR A 12 14.23 -7.59 12.76
CA TYR A 12 14.14 -8.66 13.74
C TYR A 12 15.50 -8.95 14.38
N PHE A 13 16.23 -7.91 14.75
CA PHE A 13 17.50 -8.02 15.47
C PHE A 13 17.29 -8.61 16.87
N ASP A 14 18.07 -9.64 17.20
CA ASP A 14 18.10 -10.24 18.54
C ASP A 14 19.25 -9.66 19.37
N PRO A 15 18.97 -8.92 20.46
CA PRO A 15 20.00 -8.36 21.31
C PRO A 15 20.79 -9.39 22.12
N ALA A 16 20.25 -10.59 22.36
CA ALA A 16 20.95 -11.64 23.12
C ALA A 16 22.08 -12.27 22.30
N THR A 17 21.83 -12.52 21.02
CA THR A 17 22.82 -13.07 20.09
C THR A 17 23.57 -12.01 19.29
N ARG A 18 23.10 -10.75 19.32
CA ARG A 18 23.57 -9.64 18.47
C ARG A 18 23.51 -9.99 16.99
N GLY A 19 22.50 -10.75 16.59
CA GLY A 19 22.33 -11.29 15.24
C GLY A 19 21.01 -10.89 14.61
N ILE A 20 20.95 -11.06 13.29
CA ILE A 20 19.74 -10.92 12.49
C ILE A 20 19.37 -12.32 12.00
N SER A 21 18.09 -12.71 12.19
CA SER A 21 17.61 -14.01 11.74
C SER A 21 17.64 -14.12 10.21
N LEU A 22 18.00 -15.30 9.68
CA LEU A 22 17.87 -15.62 8.26
C LEU A 22 16.48 -16.21 7.92
N ASP A 23 15.60 -16.32 8.91
CA ASP A 23 14.24 -16.82 8.72
C ASP A 23 13.34 -15.72 8.11
N ALA A 24 13.22 -15.75 6.77
CA ALA A 24 12.33 -14.85 6.03
C ALA A 24 10.85 -15.00 6.42
N THR A 25 10.44 -16.09 7.07
CA THR A 25 9.05 -16.27 7.49
C THR A 25 8.65 -15.35 8.63
N LEU A 26 9.60 -14.69 9.31
CA LEU A 26 9.31 -13.68 10.32
C LEU A 26 8.52 -12.49 9.75
N VAL A 27 8.73 -12.20 8.47
CA VAL A 27 8.03 -11.14 7.73
C VAL A 27 6.67 -11.69 7.25
N LYS A 28 5.57 -11.09 7.72
CA LYS A 28 4.20 -11.58 7.44
C LYS A 28 3.41 -10.75 6.42
N GLY A 29 3.98 -9.67 5.92
CA GLY A 29 3.31 -8.79 4.97
C GLY A 29 4.30 -7.98 4.16
N SER A 30 3.86 -7.57 2.96
CA SER A 30 4.61 -6.71 2.05
C SER A 30 3.64 -5.86 1.23
N HIS A 31 4.15 -4.91 0.47
CA HIS A 31 3.38 -4.01 -0.38
C HIS A 31 4.19 -3.59 -1.62
N GLY A 32 3.52 -2.96 -2.59
CA GLY A 32 4.16 -2.37 -3.78
C GLY A 32 4.21 -3.27 -5.01
N ALA A 33 3.77 -4.52 -4.91
CA ALA A 33 3.43 -5.32 -6.07
C ALA A 33 2.09 -4.83 -6.68
N PRO A 34 1.91 -4.89 -8.02
CA PRO A 34 0.61 -4.64 -8.63
C PRO A 34 -0.46 -5.58 -8.06
N ALA A 35 -1.64 -5.04 -7.77
CA ALA A 35 -2.77 -5.83 -7.29
C ALA A 35 -3.33 -6.72 -8.43
N VAL A 36 -3.41 -8.03 -8.18
CA VAL A 36 -4.02 -9.02 -9.08
C VAL A 36 -5.26 -9.67 -8.47
N ASP A 37 -5.47 -9.50 -7.17
CA ASP A 37 -6.63 -10.00 -6.43
C ASP A 37 -7.35 -8.84 -5.69
N PRO A 38 -8.70 -8.86 -5.58
CA PRO A 38 -9.44 -7.82 -4.86
C PRO A 38 -8.98 -7.56 -3.43
N THR A 39 -8.47 -8.57 -2.72
CA THR A 39 -7.96 -8.45 -1.34
C THR A 39 -6.70 -7.60 -1.22
N GLN A 40 -6.01 -7.33 -2.34
CA GLN A 40 -4.79 -6.52 -2.39
C GLN A 40 -5.07 -5.04 -2.69
N ARG A 41 -6.34 -4.67 -2.96
CA ARG A 41 -6.72 -3.33 -3.38
C ARG A 41 -6.92 -2.42 -2.15
N THR A 42 -6.65 -1.13 -2.36
CA THR A 42 -6.96 -0.08 -1.37
C THR A 42 -8.44 0.32 -1.42
N VAL A 43 -8.85 1.20 -0.51
CA VAL A 43 -10.20 1.79 -0.48
C VAL A 43 -10.17 3.28 -0.84
N LEU A 44 -11.22 3.74 -1.52
CA LEU A 44 -11.54 5.15 -1.69
C LEU A 44 -12.90 5.41 -1.02
N LEU A 45 -12.96 6.41 -0.14
CA LEU A 45 -14.13 6.71 0.68
C LEU A 45 -14.45 8.20 0.60
N SER A 46 -15.75 8.53 0.63
CA SER A 46 -16.25 9.90 0.70
C SER A 46 -17.44 9.97 1.65
N SER A 47 -17.52 11.04 2.44
CA SER A 47 -18.68 11.34 3.29
C SER A 47 -19.89 11.87 2.48
N GLN A 48 -19.65 12.31 1.24
CA GLN A 48 -20.68 12.82 0.34
C GLN A 48 -20.97 11.80 -0.77
N ARG A 49 -22.25 11.50 -0.97
CA ARG A 49 -22.70 10.64 -2.08
C ARG A 49 -22.51 11.33 -3.42
N GLY A 50 -22.25 10.54 -4.46
CA GLY A 50 -22.14 11.01 -5.85
C GLY A 50 -20.79 11.61 -6.24
N VAL A 51 -19.79 11.61 -5.34
CA VAL A 51 -18.42 12.06 -5.65
C VAL A 51 -17.74 11.17 -6.69
N PHE A 52 -17.98 9.86 -6.61
CA PHE A 52 -17.53 8.87 -7.58
C PHE A 52 -18.63 7.81 -7.78
N VAL A 53 -18.52 7.07 -8.88
CA VAL A 53 -19.38 5.90 -9.12
C VAL A 53 -18.99 4.84 -8.09
N GLU A 54 -19.96 4.26 -7.38
CA GLU A 54 -19.76 3.21 -6.36
C GLU A 54 -19.32 1.87 -7.00
N ARG A 55 -18.17 1.88 -7.68
CA ARG A 55 -17.55 0.76 -8.38
C ARG A 55 -16.02 0.84 -8.26
N GLU A 56 -15.35 -0.23 -8.69
CA GLU A 56 -13.89 -0.25 -8.83
C GLU A 56 -13.42 0.92 -9.70
N THR A 57 -12.42 1.65 -9.20
CA THR A 57 -11.87 2.86 -9.83
C THR A 57 -10.36 2.74 -9.87
N ALA A 58 -9.73 3.12 -10.99
CA ALA A 58 -8.29 3.12 -11.10
C ALA A 58 -7.70 4.24 -10.25
N ASP A 59 -6.57 3.99 -9.59
CA ASP A 59 -5.90 4.97 -8.73
C ASP A 59 -5.43 6.22 -9.51
N VAL A 60 -5.10 6.05 -10.79
CA VAL A 60 -4.76 7.14 -11.71
C VAL A 60 -5.91 8.12 -11.97
N ASP A 61 -7.16 7.71 -11.75
CA ASP A 61 -8.34 8.57 -11.95
C ASP A 61 -8.66 9.44 -10.73
N VAL A 62 -8.00 9.20 -9.58
CA VAL A 62 -8.30 9.89 -8.32
C VAL A 62 -8.08 11.40 -8.43
N ALA A 63 -7.06 11.84 -9.17
CA ALA A 63 -6.77 13.26 -9.34
C ALA A 63 -7.96 14.00 -9.99
N ASP A 64 -8.49 13.45 -11.08
CA ASP A 64 -9.64 14.02 -11.80
C ASP A 64 -10.91 14.02 -10.93
N ILE A 65 -11.13 12.94 -10.16
CA ILE A 65 -12.27 12.85 -9.23
C ILE A 65 -12.21 13.99 -8.21
N VAL A 66 -11.03 14.26 -7.65
CA VAL A 66 -10.82 15.33 -6.67
C VAL A 66 -11.01 16.70 -7.32
N LEU A 67 -10.40 16.96 -8.48
CA LEU A 67 -10.47 18.27 -9.16
C LEU A 67 -11.90 18.67 -9.53
N ARG A 68 -12.72 17.71 -10.00
CA ARG A 68 -14.13 17.96 -10.31
C ARG A 68 -14.95 18.45 -9.12
N GLN A 69 -14.58 18.10 -7.88
CA GLN A 69 -15.27 18.61 -6.69
C GLN A 69 -15.04 20.11 -6.46
N PHE A 70 -14.00 20.67 -7.08
CA PHE A 70 -13.68 22.10 -7.05
C PHE A 70 -14.10 22.85 -8.32
N GLY A 71 -14.78 22.18 -9.25
CA GLY A 71 -15.17 22.76 -10.55
C GLY A 71 -13.99 22.99 -11.50
N ILE A 72 -12.89 22.25 -11.31
CA ILE A 72 -11.69 22.25 -12.15
C ILE A 72 -11.74 21.05 -13.11
#